data_AF-A0AA91KKX9-F1
#
_entry.id   AF-A0AA91KKX9-F1
#
_cell.length_a   1.000
_cell.length_b   1.000
_cell.length_c   1.000
_cell.angle_alpha   90.00
_cell.angle_beta   90.00
_cell.angle_gamma   90.00
#
_symmetry.space_group_name_H-M   'P 1'
#
loop_
_entity.id
_entity.type
_entity.pdbx_description
1 polymer ?
#
loop_
_entity_poly.entity_id
_entity_poly.type
_entity_poly.pdbx_seq_one_letter_code
_entity_poly.pdbx_strand_id
1 'polypeptide(L)'
;MTLLSSINEVCDVVALDRFDSVYGSVNPNAQTMVALAQEAGDEIARRGDWQQMLKERVAQSSPEPLPADYERLTPGGAVRNAAGAFYRPITNSSQWAVIVGVVSAQPYFFIKGNQILFSPAASGVASVIDYVSKFWVLHDPEGSGDTLAADDDAPLFPERLLVKGILWRWKRQKGLPFDDALAEFEADLLQEINANRGAS
;
A
#
# COMPACT_ATOMS: atom_id res chain seq x y z
N MET A 1 17.42 4.50 0.33
CA MET A 1 17.73 4.25 -1.09
C MET A 1 16.60 4.81 -1.92
N THR A 2 16.93 5.51 -3.00
CA THR A 2 15.97 6.16 -3.89
C THR A 2 15.67 5.29 -5.12
N LEU A 3 14.71 5.70 -5.94
CA LEU A 3 14.39 5.11 -7.24
C LEU A 3 15.63 4.95 -8.11
N LEU A 4 16.41 6.03 -8.28
CA LEU A 4 17.62 6.03 -9.10
C LEU A 4 18.63 5.00 -8.60
N SER A 5 18.90 4.97 -7.29
CA SER A 5 19.84 3.99 -6.72
C SER A 5 19.34 2.55 -6.83
N SER A 6 18.04 2.31 -6.68
CA SER A 6 17.43 0.98 -6.83
C SER A 6 17.56 0.47 -8.26
N ILE A 7 17.31 1.33 -9.26
CA ILE A 7 17.47 0.95 -10.67
C ILE A 7 18.95 0.73 -11.02
N ASN A 8 19.86 1.58 -10.51
CA ASN A 8 21.29 1.41 -10.77
C ASN A 8 21.86 0.12 -10.16
N GLU A 9 21.33 -0.34 -9.02
CA GLU A 9 21.69 -1.65 -8.47
C GLU A 9 21.24 -2.79 -9.40
N VAL A 10 20.06 -2.68 -10.02
CA VAL A 10 19.63 -3.65 -11.05
C VAL A 10 20.56 -3.59 -12.27
N CYS A 11 20.93 -2.39 -12.73
CA CYS A 11 21.84 -2.22 -13.87
C CYS A 11 23.17 -2.96 -13.67
N ASP A 12 23.74 -2.90 -12.46
CA ASP A 12 24.98 -3.61 -12.12
C ASP A 12 24.84 -5.14 -12.28
N VAL A 13 23.65 -5.69 -11.99
CA VAL A 13 23.37 -7.14 -12.12
C VAL A 13 23.10 -7.54 -13.56
N VAL A 14 22.43 -6.68 -14.34
CA VAL A 14 22.03 -6.98 -15.72
C VAL A 14 23.02 -6.49 -16.79
N ALA A 15 24.20 -6.00 -16.36
CA ALA A 15 25.25 -5.46 -17.21
C ALA A 15 24.79 -4.31 -18.12
N LEU A 16 23.95 -3.42 -17.57
CA LEU A 16 23.62 -2.14 -18.18
C LEU A 16 24.47 -1.04 -17.55
N ASP A 17 24.76 0.00 -18.32
CA ASP A 17 25.36 1.22 -17.76
C ASP A 17 24.41 1.84 -16.72
N ARG A 18 24.99 2.39 -15.66
CA ARG A 18 24.23 3.17 -14.67
C ARG A 18 23.69 4.44 -15.32
N PHE A 19 22.53 4.89 -14.86
CA PHE A 19 21.92 6.14 -15.27
C PHE A 19 22.31 7.26 -14.30
N ASP A 20 22.53 8.47 -14.83
CA ASP A 20 22.64 9.68 -14.01
C ASP A 20 21.25 10.17 -13.53
N SER A 21 20.22 9.89 -14.34
CA SER A 21 18.81 10.20 -14.07
C SER A 21 17.94 9.21 -14.84
N VAL A 22 16.88 8.71 -14.19
CA VAL A 22 15.93 7.76 -14.79
C VAL A 22 14.58 8.40 -15.05
N TYR A 23 14.12 9.25 -14.14
CA TYR A 23 12.86 9.96 -14.26
C TYR A 23 12.97 11.14 -15.23
N GLY A 24 12.01 11.27 -16.15
CA GLY A 24 12.06 12.28 -17.21
C GLY A 24 13.13 12.02 -18.30
N SER A 25 13.85 10.90 -18.23
CA SER A 25 14.84 10.50 -19.23
C SER A 25 14.19 10.16 -20.58
N VAL A 26 14.85 10.53 -21.68
CA VAL A 26 14.47 10.13 -23.04
C VAL A 26 15.04 8.75 -23.42
N ASN A 27 15.87 8.14 -22.57
CA ASN A 27 16.42 6.82 -22.82
C ASN A 27 15.33 5.75 -22.66
N PRO A 28 15.01 4.96 -23.70
CA PRO A 28 13.97 3.94 -23.62
C PRO A 28 14.21 2.88 -22.54
N ASN A 29 15.48 2.57 -22.22
CA ASN A 29 15.81 1.63 -21.15
C ASN A 29 15.50 2.22 -19.78
N ALA A 30 15.78 3.50 -19.55
CA ALA A 30 15.43 4.18 -18.30
C ALA A 30 13.91 4.21 -18.11
N GLN A 31 13.16 4.58 -19.15
CA GLN A 31 11.69 4.56 -19.14
C GLN A 31 11.12 3.17 -18.83
N THR A 32 11.74 2.12 -19.41
CA THR A 32 11.35 0.73 -19.12
C THR A 32 11.61 0.39 -17.66
N MET A 33 12.79 0.74 -17.11
CA MET A 33 13.11 0.46 -15.70
C MET A 33 12.16 1.17 -14.74
N VAL A 34 11.79 2.43 -15.01
CA VAL A 34 10.80 3.16 -14.21
C VAL A 34 9.43 2.49 -14.26
N ALA A 35 8.98 2.05 -15.44
CA ALA A 35 7.71 1.33 -15.57
C ALA A 35 7.70 0.01 -14.79
N LEU A 36 8.81 -0.75 -14.84
CA LEU A 36 8.97 -1.98 -14.06
C LEU A 36 9.03 -1.70 -12.55
N ALA A 37 9.66 -0.59 -12.13
CA ALA A 37 9.73 -0.16 -10.74
C ALA A 37 8.34 0.22 -10.20
N GLN A 38 7.54 0.96 -10.99
CA GLN A 38 6.16 1.29 -10.64
C GLN A 38 5.33 0.01 -10.45
N GLU A 39 5.37 -0.91 -11.42
CA GLU A 39 4.61 -2.16 -11.34
C GLU A 39 5.04 -3.02 -10.13
N ALA A 40 6.34 -3.09 -9.86
CA ALA A 40 6.86 -3.81 -8.71
C ALA A 40 6.41 -3.17 -7.39
N GLY A 41 6.50 -1.85 -7.28
CA GLY A 41 6.06 -1.11 -6.09
C GLY A 41 4.58 -1.28 -5.80
N ASP A 42 3.73 -1.16 -6.83
CA ASP A 42 2.28 -1.36 -6.72
C ASP A 42 1.92 -2.80 -6.29
N GLU A 43 2.69 -3.80 -6.71
CA GLU A 43 2.50 -5.18 -6.24
C GLU A 43 2.90 -5.32 -4.77
N ILE A 44 4.12 -4.90 -4.41
CA ILE A 44 4.67 -5.05 -3.06
C ILE A 44 3.77 -4.31 -2.04
N ALA A 45 3.36 -3.09 -2.36
CA ALA A 45 2.46 -2.26 -1.55
C ALA A 45 1.13 -2.96 -1.22
N ARG A 46 0.56 -3.69 -2.18
CA ARG A 46 -0.72 -4.40 -2.00
C ARG A 46 -0.59 -5.71 -1.21
N ARG A 47 0.59 -6.34 -1.22
CA ARG A 47 0.81 -7.66 -0.61
C ARG A 47 1.11 -7.63 0.89
N GLY A 48 1.60 -6.49 1.41
CA GLY A 48 1.95 -6.33 2.82
C GLY A 48 1.22 -5.16 3.50
N ASP A 49 0.89 -5.31 4.78
CA ASP A 49 0.44 -4.20 5.64
C ASP A 49 1.67 -3.48 6.21
N TRP A 50 2.37 -2.72 5.38
CA TRP A 50 3.63 -2.08 5.74
C TRP A 50 3.42 -1.03 6.83
N GLN A 51 4.20 -1.08 7.92
CA GLN A 51 4.10 -0.16 9.07
C GLN A 51 4.09 1.31 8.67
N GLN A 52 4.95 1.72 7.72
CA GLN A 52 5.03 3.12 7.28
C GLN A 52 3.79 3.59 6.51
N MET A 53 3.02 2.64 5.96
CA MET A 53 1.77 2.89 5.23
C MET A 53 0.54 2.79 6.14
N LEU A 54 0.69 2.43 7.42
CA LEU A 54 -0.42 2.47 8.38
C LEU A 54 -0.77 3.92 8.72
N LYS A 55 -2.07 4.23 8.68
CA LYS A 55 -2.62 5.56 8.96
C LYS A 55 -3.81 5.44 9.88
N GLU A 56 -4.03 6.50 10.66
CA GLU A 56 -5.18 6.65 11.54
C GLU A 56 -6.00 7.86 11.07
N ARG A 57 -7.32 7.73 11.03
CA ARG A 57 -8.26 8.82 10.75
C ARG A 57 -9.35 8.89 11.80
N VAL A 58 -9.57 10.10 12.33
CA VAL A 58 -10.72 10.41 13.18
C VAL A 58 -11.88 10.88 12.32
N ALA A 59 -12.99 10.14 12.34
CA ALA A 59 -14.21 10.47 11.64
C ALA A 59 -14.81 11.80 12.14
N GLN A 60 -15.06 12.72 11.23
CA GLN A 60 -15.65 14.03 11.50
C GLN A 60 -17.16 14.04 11.26
N SER A 61 -17.66 13.11 10.44
CA SER A 61 -19.09 12.96 10.14
C SER A 61 -19.54 11.49 10.14
N SER A 62 -20.85 11.28 10.13
CA SER A 62 -21.46 9.96 9.90
C SER A 62 -22.53 10.10 8.81
N PRO A 63 -22.33 9.56 7.60
CA PRO A 63 -21.16 8.79 7.15
C PRO A 63 -19.86 9.59 7.08
N GLU A 64 -18.72 8.89 7.12
CA GLU A 64 -17.38 9.46 6.97
C GLU A 64 -16.81 9.13 5.58
N PRO A 65 -16.41 10.13 4.77
CA PRO A 65 -15.72 9.87 3.51
C PRO A 65 -14.36 9.21 3.75
N LEU A 66 -14.02 8.21 2.93
CA LEU A 66 -12.71 7.58 2.98
C LEU A 66 -11.64 8.55 2.45
N PRO A 67 -10.43 8.59 3.05
CA PRO A 67 -9.30 9.35 2.54
C PRO A 67 -8.95 9.02 1.08
N ALA A 68 -8.35 9.98 0.38
CA ALA A 68 -7.90 9.78 -1.00
C ALA A 68 -6.82 8.69 -1.12
N ASP A 69 -6.06 8.48 -0.04
CA ASP A 69 -4.98 7.52 0.08
C ASP A 69 -5.46 6.17 0.65
N TYR A 70 -6.75 5.99 0.92
CA TYR A 70 -7.26 4.73 1.47
C TYR A 70 -7.13 3.56 0.49
N GLU A 71 -6.57 2.43 0.96
CA GLU A 71 -6.58 1.15 0.24
C GLU A 71 -7.51 0.14 0.92
N ARG A 72 -7.26 -0.15 2.20
CA ARG A 72 -7.97 -1.16 2.98
C ARG A 72 -7.92 -0.86 4.48
N LEU A 73 -8.86 -1.42 5.23
CA LEU A 73 -8.83 -1.40 6.69
C LEU A 73 -7.77 -2.36 7.24
N THR A 74 -7.21 -2.03 8.40
CA THR A 74 -6.33 -2.96 9.12
C THR A 74 -7.09 -4.18 9.63
N PRO A 75 -6.47 -5.37 9.65
CA PRO A 75 -7.10 -6.55 10.22
C PRO A 75 -7.24 -6.41 11.74
N GLY A 76 -8.29 -7.01 12.31
CA GLY A 76 -8.39 -7.18 13.77
C GLY A 76 -9.00 -6.03 14.58
N GLY A 77 -9.77 -5.13 13.95
CA GLY A 77 -10.53 -4.11 14.67
C GLY A 77 -10.27 -2.67 14.22
N ALA A 78 -10.13 -2.46 12.91
CA ALA A 78 -9.80 -1.16 12.33
C ALA A 78 -10.70 0.02 12.71
N VAL A 79 -11.95 -0.22 13.13
CA VAL A 79 -12.88 0.86 13.44
C VAL A 79 -13.30 0.76 14.89
N ARG A 80 -13.03 1.81 15.66
CA ARG A 80 -13.34 1.91 17.09
C ARG A 80 -14.05 3.23 17.39
N ASN A 81 -15.06 3.20 18.25
CA ASN A 81 -15.74 4.42 18.65
C ASN A 81 -14.88 5.24 19.63
N ALA A 82 -15.33 6.44 19.99
CA ALA A 82 -14.62 7.31 20.94
C ALA A 82 -14.39 6.67 22.33
N ALA A 83 -15.19 5.66 22.71
CA ALA A 83 -15.04 4.91 23.95
C ALA A 83 -14.13 3.67 23.81
N GLY A 84 -13.58 3.40 22.62
CA GLY A 84 -12.71 2.25 22.34
C GLY A 84 -13.45 0.95 22.01
N ALA A 85 -14.77 0.96 21.85
CA ALA A 85 -15.50 -0.23 21.43
C ALA A 85 -15.35 -0.47 19.92
N PHE A 86 -14.97 -1.68 19.55
CA PHE A 86 -14.81 -2.08 18.15
C PHE A 86 -16.16 -2.20 17.43
N TYR A 87 -16.22 -1.64 16.23
CA TYR A 87 -17.32 -1.87 15.31
C TYR A 87 -17.17 -3.23 14.64
N ARG A 88 -18.30 -3.93 14.48
CA ARG A 88 -18.34 -5.16 13.68
C ARG A 88 -18.52 -4.81 12.19
N PRO A 89 -17.66 -5.34 11.29
CA PRO A 89 -17.81 -5.14 9.87
C PRO A 89 -19.05 -5.87 9.35
N ILE A 90 -19.84 -5.19 8.54
CA ILE A 90 -20.85 -5.81 7.68
C ILE A 90 -20.35 -5.71 6.25
N THR A 91 -20.38 -6.81 5.51
CA THR A 91 -19.88 -6.86 4.12
C THR A 91 -21.01 -7.01 3.10
N ASN A 92 -22.22 -7.32 3.56
CA ASN A 92 -23.39 -7.52 2.71
C ASN A 92 -24.38 -6.35 2.87
N SER A 93 -24.78 -5.75 1.75
CA SER A 93 -25.71 -4.63 1.71
C SER A 93 -27.11 -4.98 2.26
N SER A 94 -27.58 -6.23 2.11
CA SER A 94 -28.88 -6.66 2.65
C SER A 94 -28.84 -6.78 4.18
N GLN A 95 -27.74 -7.31 4.73
CA GLN A 95 -27.53 -7.35 6.18
C GLN A 95 -27.43 -5.94 6.77
N TRP A 96 -26.74 -5.03 6.06
CA TRP A 96 -26.66 -3.63 6.45
C TRP A 96 -28.04 -2.98 6.55
N ALA A 97 -28.91 -3.20 5.56
CA ALA A 97 -30.27 -2.64 5.56
C ALA A 97 -31.10 -3.10 6.78
N VAL A 98 -30.94 -4.36 7.21
CA VAL A 98 -31.60 -4.88 8.41
C VAL A 98 -31.04 -4.26 9.68
N ILE A 99 -29.70 -4.18 9.80
CA ILE A 99 -29.01 -3.68 10.99
C ILE A 99 -29.29 -2.20 11.24
N VAL A 100 -29.39 -1.37 10.20
CA VAL A 100 -29.70 0.06 10.37
C VAL A 100 -31.16 0.26 10.83
N GLY A 101 -32.05 -0.69 10.54
CA GLY A 101 -33.44 -0.66 10.99
C GLY A 101 -33.66 -1.08 12.45
N VAL A 102 -32.65 -1.66 13.10
CA VAL A 102 -32.75 -2.19 14.47
C VAL A 102 -31.70 -1.53 15.37
N VAL A 103 -32.14 -0.96 16.49
CA VAL A 103 -31.21 -0.40 17.47
C VAL A 103 -30.40 -1.53 18.10
N SER A 104 -29.08 -1.44 17.99
CA SER A 104 -28.14 -2.38 18.62
C SER A 104 -27.19 -1.65 19.55
N ALA A 105 -26.89 -2.26 20.69
CA ALA A 105 -25.82 -1.82 21.57
C ALA A 105 -24.43 -2.12 20.97
N GLN A 106 -24.34 -3.12 20.09
CA GLN A 106 -23.12 -3.43 19.34
C GLN A 106 -23.00 -2.45 18.17
N PRO A 107 -21.91 -1.67 18.06
CA PRO A 107 -21.67 -0.83 16.90
C PRO A 107 -21.29 -1.66 15.66
N TYR A 108 -21.77 -1.24 14.48
CA TYR A 108 -21.50 -1.85 13.17
C TYR A 108 -21.09 -0.81 12.14
N PHE A 109 -20.23 -1.20 11.21
CA PHE A 109 -19.86 -0.35 10.08
C PHE A 109 -20.04 -1.07 8.75
N PHE A 110 -20.22 -0.29 7.68
CA PHE A 110 -20.28 -0.78 6.31
C PHE A 110 -19.62 0.21 5.37
N ILE A 111 -18.78 -0.27 4.46
CA ILE A 111 -18.16 0.56 3.43
C ILE A 111 -19.03 0.50 2.17
N LYS A 112 -19.46 1.67 1.68
CA LYS A 112 -20.22 1.78 0.42
C LYS A 112 -20.02 3.13 -0.24
N GLY A 113 -19.59 3.15 -1.50
CA GLY A 113 -19.49 4.40 -2.27
C GLY A 113 -18.43 5.36 -1.73
N ASN A 114 -17.24 4.84 -1.43
CA ASN A 114 -16.09 5.59 -0.89
C ASN A 114 -16.32 6.30 0.45
N GLN A 115 -17.16 5.71 1.31
CA GLN A 115 -17.44 6.21 2.65
C GLN A 115 -17.69 5.02 3.60
N ILE A 116 -17.43 5.26 4.88
CA ILE A 116 -17.81 4.37 5.98
C ILE A 116 -19.15 4.87 6.55
N LEU A 117 -20.09 3.95 6.61
CA LEU A 117 -21.38 4.12 7.26
C LEU A 117 -21.33 3.50 8.65
N PHE A 118 -21.96 4.14 9.63
CA PHE A 118 -21.99 3.71 11.03
C PHE A 118 -23.40 3.41 11.51
N SER A 119 -23.55 2.38 12.34
CA SER A 119 -24.78 2.06 13.06
C SER A 119 -24.46 1.75 14.52
N PRO A 120 -25.02 2.49 15.51
CA PRO A 120 -25.86 3.68 15.34
C PRO A 120 -25.10 4.86 14.72
N ALA A 121 -25.73 5.67 13.88
CA ALA A 121 -25.08 6.80 13.21
C ALA A 121 -24.46 7.82 14.21
N ALA A 122 -25.11 8.03 15.36
CA ALA A 122 -24.61 8.92 16.41
C ALA A 122 -23.25 8.48 17.01
N SER A 123 -22.87 7.21 16.85
CA SER A 123 -21.59 6.70 17.34
C SER A 123 -20.43 7.00 16.38
N GLY A 124 -20.71 7.31 15.11
CA GLY A 124 -19.69 7.44 14.07
C GLY A 124 -18.78 8.66 14.23
N VAL A 125 -19.29 9.77 14.73
CA VAL A 125 -18.48 10.98 14.97
C VAL A 125 -17.44 10.71 16.05
N ALA A 126 -16.20 11.15 15.82
CA ALA A 126 -15.03 10.88 16.65
C ALA A 126 -14.64 9.39 16.75
N SER A 127 -15.21 8.52 15.89
CA SER A 127 -14.67 7.18 15.72
C SER A 127 -13.31 7.22 15.05
N VAL A 128 -12.44 6.31 15.46
CA VAL A 128 -11.11 6.16 14.88
C VAL A 128 -11.13 5.01 13.87
N ILE A 129 -10.52 5.26 12.72
CA ILE A 129 -10.41 4.35 11.59
C ILE A 129 -8.92 4.14 11.30
N ASP A 130 -8.45 2.93 11.56
CA ASP A 130 -7.11 2.46 11.22
C ASP A 130 -7.14 1.82 9.84
N TYR A 131 -6.29 2.31 8.93
CA TYR A 131 -6.26 1.84 7.56
C TYR A 131 -4.83 1.74 7.02
N VAL A 132 -4.68 0.98 5.95
CA VAL A 132 -3.47 0.93 5.15
C VAL A 132 -3.65 1.90 3.99
N SER A 133 -2.70 2.82 3.84
CA SER A 133 -2.62 3.75 2.72
C SER A 133 -2.18 3.01 1.44
N LYS A 134 -2.67 3.43 0.28
CA LYS A 134 -2.14 3.01 -1.02
C LYS A 134 -0.86 3.78 -1.41
N PHE A 135 -0.57 4.88 -0.72
CA PHE A 135 0.62 5.67 -0.97
C PHE A 135 1.85 4.93 -0.45
N TRP A 136 2.66 4.43 -1.38
CA TRP A 136 3.86 3.64 -1.11
C TRP A 136 5.14 4.38 -1.46
N VAL A 137 5.05 5.50 -2.17
CA VAL A 137 6.19 6.36 -2.54
C VAL A 137 6.26 7.53 -1.56
N LEU A 138 7.46 7.88 -1.12
CA LEU A 138 7.76 9.13 -0.44
C LEU A 138 8.49 10.06 -1.42
N HIS A 139 7.85 11.18 -1.75
CA HIS A 139 8.42 12.31 -2.46
C HIS A 139 9.05 13.27 -1.46
N ASP A 140 10.31 13.66 -1.68
CA ASP A 140 10.98 14.66 -0.86
C ASP A 140 10.97 16.02 -1.60
N PRO A 141 10.32 17.08 -1.08
CA PRO A 141 9.59 17.20 0.19
C PRO A 141 8.06 17.04 0.11
N GLU A 142 7.48 16.66 -1.04
CA GLU A 142 6.04 16.73 -1.31
C GLU A 142 5.17 15.75 -0.52
N GLY A 143 5.77 14.78 0.17
CA GLY A 143 5.08 13.78 0.98
C GLY A 143 4.78 12.50 0.20
N SER A 144 3.82 11.71 0.68
CA SER A 144 3.59 10.37 0.13
C SER A 144 2.62 10.34 -1.06
N GLY A 145 2.89 9.50 -2.06
CA GLY A 145 2.05 9.26 -3.23
C GLY A 145 2.02 7.79 -3.66
N ASP A 146 1.24 7.46 -4.69
CA ASP A 146 1.14 6.12 -5.30
C ASP A 146 1.86 5.99 -6.64
N THR A 147 2.50 7.06 -7.12
CA THR A 147 3.15 7.10 -8.43
C THR A 147 4.54 7.68 -8.30
N LEU A 148 5.55 7.02 -8.88
CA LEU A 148 6.90 7.58 -8.98
C LEU A 148 6.89 8.86 -9.83
N ALA A 149 7.54 9.90 -9.32
CA ALA A 149 7.58 11.26 -9.84
C ALA A 149 9.00 11.85 -9.93
N ALA A 150 9.99 11.26 -9.26
CA ALA A 150 11.36 11.78 -9.23
C ALA A 150 12.42 10.69 -8.97
N ASP A 151 13.69 11.02 -9.22
CA ASP A 151 14.84 10.12 -9.03
C ASP A 151 15.17 9.85 -7.55
N ASP A 152 14.80 10.79 -6.68
CA ASP A 152 14.99 10.77 -5.24
C ASP A 152 13.82 10.14 -4.46
N ASP A 153 12.75 9.75 -5.16
CA ASP A 153 11.63 9.01 -4.57
C ASP A 153 12.09 7.76 -3.83
N ALA A 154 11.54 7.53 -2.64
CA ALA A 154 11.86 6.36 -1.82
C ALA A 154 10.62 5.51 -1.53
N PRO A 155 10.69 4.16 -1.58
CA PRO A 155 9.58 3.31 -1.19
C PRO A 155 9.40 3.27 0.34
N LEU A 156 8.15 3.17 0.79
CA LEU A 156 7.76 3.03 2.20
C LEU A 156 7.80 1.56 2.71
N PHE A 157 8.39 0.67 1.90
CA PHE A 157 8.67 -0.73 2.22
C PHE A 157 10.17 -1.02 1.99
N PRO A 158 10.70 -2.16 2.45
CA PRO A 158 12.12 -2.48 2.29
C PRO A 158 12.59 -2.41 0.84
N GLU A 159 13.54 -1.51 0.57
CA GLU A 159 13.97 -1.12 -0.78
C GLU A 159 14.56 -2.29 -1.60
N ARG A 160 15.15 -3.29 -0.93
CA ARG A 160 15.63 -4.54 -1.57
C ARG A 160 14.53 -5.27 -2.35
N LEU A 161 13.28 -5.19 -1.90
CA LEU A 161 12.15 -5.81 -2.57
C LEU A 161 11.88 -5.12 -3.91
N LEU A 162 12.07 -3.80 -3.98
CA LEU A 162 11.93 -3.06 -5.23
C LEU A 162 12.99 -3.51 -6.24
N VAL A 163 14.26 -3.61 -5.82
CA VAL A 163 15.37 -4.07 -6.66
C VAL A 163 15.10 -5.48 -7.22
N LYS A 164 14.76 -6.43 -6.34
CA LYS A 164 14.42 -7.81 -6.76
C LYS A 164 13.19 -7.83 -7.67
N GLY A 165 12.18 -7.03 -7.35
CA GLY A 165 10.94 -6.88 -8.12
C GLY A 165 11.15 -6.35 -9.54
N ILE A 166 12.07 -5.40 -9.72
CA ILE A 166 12.48 -4.89 -11.03
C ILE A 166 13.29 -5.97 -11.78
N LEU A 167 14.25 -6.60 -11.10
CA LEU A 167 15.19 -7.55 -11.71
C LEU A 167 14.49 -8.73 -12.39
N TRP A 168 13.58 -9.42 -11.70
CA TRP A 168 12.92 -10.60 -12.27
C TRP A 168 11.99 -10.21 -13.43
N ARG A 169 11.31 -9.07 -13.34
CA ARG A 169 10.45 -8.54 -14.42
C ARG A 169 11.27 -8.18 -15.64
N TRP A 170 12.42 -7.54 -15.46
CA TRP A 170 13.32 -7.22 -16.55
C TRP A 170 13.80 -8.50 -17.26
N LYS A 171 14.25 -9.51 -16.50
CA LYS A 171 14.65 -10.81 -17.06
C LYS A 171 13.51 -11.45 -17.85
N ARG A 172 12.29 -11.45 -17.31
CA ARG A 172 11.09 -11.95 -17.99
C ARG A 172 10.81 -11.20 -19.29
N GLN A 173 10.88 -9.87 -19.28
CA GLN A 173 10.67 -9.04 -20.47
C GLN A 173 11.70 -9.33 -21.57
N LYS A 174 12.95 -9.63 -21.19
CA LYS A 174 14.03 -10.01 -22.12
C LYS A 174 14.01 -11.47 -22.54
N GLY A 175 13.09 -12.29 -22.01
CA GLY A 175 13.03 -13.73 -22.30
C GLY A 175 14.19 -14.53 -21.68
N LEU A 176 14.82 -13.99 -20.62
CA LEU A 176 15.88 -14.66 -19.87
C LEU A 176 15.28 -15.53 -18.76
N PRO A 177 16.01 -16.55 -18.27
CA PRO A 177 15.59 -17.31 -17.09
C PRO A 177 15.36 -16.39 -15.89
N PHE A 178 14.15 -16.39 -15.35
CA PHE A 178 13.74 -15.49 -14.26
C PHE A 178 13.18 -16.22 -13.03
N ASP A 179 12.93 -17.53 -13.13
CA ASP A 179 12.25 -18.32 -12.11
C ASP A 179 12.98 -18.28 -10.75
N ASP A 180 14.30 -18.41 -10.75
CA ASP A 180 15.10 -18.33 -9.52
C ASP A 180 15.02 -16.95 -8.86
N ALA A 181 15.11 -15.88 -9.67
CA ALA A 181 15.02 -14.50 -9.16
C ALA A 181 13.62 -14.18 -8.63
N LEU A 182 12.58 -14.74 -9.26
CA LEU A 182 11.21 -14.65 -8.76
C LEU A 182 11.06 -15.42 -7.44
N ALA A 183 11.59 -16.64 -7.34
CA ALA A 183 11.55 -17.43 -6.10
C ALA A 183 12.25 -16.72 -4.93
N GLU A 184 13.40 -16.09 -5.18
CA GLU A 184 14.10 -15.26 -4.20
C GLU A 184 13.29 -14.02 -3.80
N PHE A 185 12.65 -13.35 -4.75
CA PHE A 185 11.76 -12.21 -4.46
C PHE A 185 10.58 -12.64 -3.57
N GLU A 186 9.93 -13.75 -3.90
CA GLU A 186 8.79 -14.28 -3.16
C GLU A 186 9.17 -14.69 -1.72
N ALA A 187 10.33 -15.34 -1.56
CA ALA A 187 10.84 -15.72 -0.25
C ALA A 187 11.14 -14.50 0.63
N ASP A 188 11.88 -13.52 0.10
CA ASP A 188 12.19 -12.28 0.80
C ASP A 188 10.92 -11.49 1.13
N LEU A 189 9.98 -11.38 0.19
CA LEU A 189 8.75 -10.64 0.41
C LEU A 189 7.98 -11.21 1.60
N LEU A 190 7.85 -12.53 1.71
CA LEU A 190 7.19 -13.17 2.84
C LEU A 190 7.94 -12.90 4.15
N GLN A 191 9.27 -13.00 4.13
CA GLN A 191 10.12 -12.71 5.29
C GLN A 191 9.95 -11.26 5.76
N GLU A 192 9.98 -10.30 4.83
CA GLU A 192 9.81 -8.88 5.14
C GLU A 192 8.43 -8.55 5.68
N ILE A 193 7.38 -9.17 5.14
CA ILE A 193 6.01 -8.98 5.66
C ILE A 193 5.93 -9.45 7.12
N ASN A 194 6.55 -10.58 7.46
CA ASN A 194 6.56 -11.08 8.83
C ASN A 194 7.40 -10.21 9.77
N ALA A 195 8.61 -9.84 9.34
CA ALA A 195 9.50 -8.97 10.10
C ALA A 195 8.87 -7.59 10.36
N ASN A 196 8.18 -7.03 9.36
CA ASN A 196 7.53 -5.73 9.46
C ASN A 196 6.36 -5.74 10.47
N ARG A 197 5.69 -6.88 10.65
CA ARG A 197 4.66 -7.08 11.68
C ARG A 197 5.21 -7.28 13.10
N GLY A 198 6.54 -7.36 13.26
CA GLY A 198 7.17 -7.71 14.53
C GLY A 198 6.96 -9.17 14.95
N ALA A 199 6.46 -10.01 14.03
CA ALA A 199 6.37 -11.45 14.22
C ALA A 199 7.67 -12.06 13.69
N SER A 200 8.68 -12.18 14.56
CA SER A 200 9.90 -12.96 14.30
C SER A 200 9.62 -14.45 14.28
#